data_AF-A0A1F9NJQ3-F1
#
_entry.id   AF-A0A1F9NJQ3-F1
#
_cell.length_a   1.000
_cell.length_b   1.000
_cell.length_c   1.000
_cell.angle_alpha   90.00
_cell.angle_beta   90.00
_cell.angle_gamma   90.00
#
_symmetry.space_group_name_H-M   'P 1'
#
loop_
_entity.id
_entity.type
_entity.pdbx_description
1 polymer ?
#
loop_
_entity_poly.entity_id
_entity_poly.type
_entity_poly.pdbx_seq_one_letter_code
_entity_poly.pdbx_strand_id
1 'polypeptide(L)' 'MFEYIAKFFAESWHILLDSAFYILFGITIAGVLRVVLNPNTVLNHLGRGRYSSVAKAALLGLPLPL' A
#
# COMPACT_ATOMS: atom_id res chain seq x y z
N MET A 1 18.14 12.23 -31.06
CA MET A 1 18.27 12.26 -29.58
C MET A 1 17.05 12.88 -28.91
N PHE A 2 16.64 14.10 -29.32
CA PHE A 2 15.44 14.76 -28.80
C PHE A 2 14.15 13.91 -28.93
N GLU A 3 13.93 13.26 -30.08
CA GLU A 3 12.77 12.40 -30.30
C GLU A 3 12.69 11.21 -29.33
N TYR A 4 13.83 10.60 -29.00
CA TYR A 4 13.87 9.49 -28.03
C TYR A 4 13.51 9.96 -26.61
N ILE A 5 13.95 11.16 -26.24
CA ILE A 5 13.61 11.78 -24.95
C ILE A 5 12.11 12.07 -24.91
N ALA A 6 11.55 12.69 -25.95
CA ALA A 6 10.13 12.97 -26.04
C ALA A 6 9.29 11.69 -25.96
N LYS A 7 9.72 10.63 -26.68
CA LYS A 7 9.05 9.33 -26.65
C LYS A 7 9.12 8.67 -25.27
N PHE A 8 10.26 8.72 -24.59
CA PHE A 8 10.40 8.21 -23.23
C PHE A 8 9.41 8.85 -22.26
N PHE A 9 9.26 10.18 -22.29
CA PHE A 9 8.31 10.87 -21.43
C PHE A 9 6.86 10.58 -21.82
N ALA A 10 6.55 10.45 -23.11
CA ALA A 10 5.21 10.09 -23.58
C ALA A 10 4.80 8.69 -23.08
N GLU A 11 5.66 7.69 -23.24
CA GLU A 11 5.38 6.33 -22.76
C GLU A 11 5.29 6.27 -21.23
N SER A 12 6.17 7.00 -20.51
CA SER A 12 6.10 7.09 -19.05
C SER A 12 4.79 7.72 -18.58
N TRP A 13 4.30 8.74 -19.30
CA TRP A 13 3.01 9.37 -19.03
C TRP A 13 1.84 8.41 -19.29
N HIS A 14 1.90 7.61 -20.35
CA HIS A 14 0.89 6.58 -20.62
C HIS A 14 0.83 5.53 -19.52
N ILE A 15 1.98 4.98 -19.08
CA ILE A 15 2.02 4.02 -17.97
C ILE A 15 1.46 4.62 -16.68
N LEU A 16 1.78 5.90 -16.41
CA LEU A 16 1.23 6.62 -15.26
C LEU A 16 -0.30 6.71 -15.34
N LEU A 17 -0.85 7.11 -16.49
CA LEU A 17 -2.30 7.20 -16.69
C LEU A 17 -2.99 5.83 -16.59
N ASP A 18 -2.42 4.79 -17.19
CA ASP A 18 -2.94 3.42 -17.12
C ASP A 18 -2.94 2.89 -15.68
N SER A 19 -1.95 3.30 -14.88
CA SER A 19 -1.82 2.92 -13.47
C SER A 19 -2.55 3.86 -12.51
N ALA A 20 -3.01 5.03 -12.97
CA ALA A 20 -3.48 6.12 -12.11
C ALA A 20 -4.63 5.69 -11.22
N PHE A 21 -5.61 4.97 -11.76
CA PHE A 21 -6.74 4.46 -10.99
C PHE A 21 -6.28 3.56 -9.84
N TYR A 22 -5.37 2.62 -10.11
CA TYR A 22 -4.85 1.70 -9.09
C TYR A 22 -4.04 2.43 -8.02
N ILE A 23 -3.22 3.43 -8.41
CA ILE A 23 -2.44 4.23 -7.46
C ILE A 23 -3.37 5.04 -6.54
N LEU A 24 -4.33 5.77 -7.12
CA LEU A 24 -5.29 6.56 -6.37
C LEU A 24 -6.15 5.68 -5.45
N PHE A 25 -6.58 4.53 -5.95
CA PHE A 25 -7.31 3.54 -5.16
C PHE A 25 -6.47 3.02 -4.00
N GLY A 26 -5.22 2.62 -4.26
CA GLY A 26 -4.29 2.15 -3.24
C GLY A 26 -4.03 3.19 -2.14
N ILE A 27 -3.82 4.46 -2.52
CA ILE A 27 -3.66 5.57 -1.56
C ILE A 27 -4.94 5.77 -0.73
N THR A 28 -6.10 5.70 -1.37
CA THR A 28 -7.40 5.84 -0.69
C THR A 28 -7.58 4.73 0.35
N ILE A 29 -7.36 3.47 -0.03
CA ILE A 29 -7.44 2.32 0.87
C ILE A 29 -6.42 2.43 2.01
N ALA A 30 -5.18 2.85 1.72
CA ALA A 30 -4.18 3.09 2.76
C ALA A 30 -4.63 4.18 3.77
N GLY A 31 -5.26 5.25 3.28
CA GLY A 31 -5.86 6.29 4.12
C GLY A 31 -6.98 5.76 5.00
N VAL A 32 -7.90 4.98 4.43
CA VAL A 32 -9.00 4.33 5.17
C VAL A 32 -8.45 3.38 6.23
N LEU A 33 -7.50 2.51 5.86
CA LEU A 33 -6.84 1.60 6.81
C LEU A 33 -6.21 2.36 7.96
N ARG A 34 -5.54 3.49 7.71
CA ARG A 34 -4.95 4.32 8.77
C ARG A 34 -5.98 4.89 9.75
N VAL A 35 -7.18 5.26 9.27
CA VAL A 35 -8.24 5.79 10.14
C VAL A 35 -8.94 4.67 10.91
N VAL A 36 -9.17 3.52 10.27
CA VAL A 36 -9.87 2.37 10.87
C VAL A 36 -8.98 1.62 11.87
N LEU A 37 -7.68 1.52 11.59
CA LEU A 37 -6.74 0.82 12.45
C LEU A 37 -6.34 1.68 13.65
N ASN A 38 -7.02 1.48 14.77
CA ASN A 38 -6.59 2.04 16.05
C ASN A 38 -5.26 1.39 16.49
N PRO A 39 -4.19 2.16 16.78
CA PRO A 39 -2.91 1.62 17.23
C PRO A 39 -3.02 0.66 18.42
N ASN A 40 -3.94 0.93 19.37
CA ASN A 40 -4.17 0.06 20.52
C ASN A 40 -4.79 -1.28 20.12
N THR A 41 -5.69 -1.28 19.13
CA THR A 41 -6.27 -2.52 18.58
C THR A 41 -5.21 -3.33 17.85
N VAL A 42 -4.34 -2.68 17.09
CA VAL A 42 -3.21 -3.33 16.40
C VAL A 42 -2.25 -3.95 17.40
N LEU A 43 -1.84 -3.22 18.45
CA LEU A 43 -0.97 -3.74 19.50
C LEU A 43 -1.60 -4.91 20.27
N ASN A 44 -2.91 -4.83 20.58
CA ASN A 44 -3.59 -5.89 21.30
C ASN A 44 -3.79 -7.17 20.46
N HIS A 45 -4.00 -7.04 19.14
CA HIS A 45 -4.31 -8.17 18.25
C HIS A 45 -3.10 -8.74 17.49
N LEU A 46 -2.11 -7.90 17.18
CA LEU A 46 -0.89 -8.29 16.45
C LEU A 46 0.35 -8.32 17.37
N GLY A 47 0.32 -7.66 18.53
CA GLY A 47 1.42 -7.68 19.51
C GLY A 47 1.37 -8.85 20.51
N ARG A 48 0.31 -9.69 20.49
CA ARG A 48 0.16 -10.83 21.41
C ARG A 48 -0.04 -12.15 20.66
N GLY A 49 0.93 -13.06 20.83
CA GLY A 49 0.87 -14.43 20.29
C GLY A 49 1.81 -14.65 19.10
N ARG A 50 2.33 -15.89 18.97
CA ARG A 50 3.39 -16.22 17.98
C ARG A 50 2.85 -16.53 16.58
N TYR A 51 1.71 -17.22 16.48
CA TYR A 51 1.19 -17.72 15.19
C TYR A 51 -0.05 -16.96 14.71
N SER A 52 -0.98 -16.65 15.61
CA SER A 52 -2.20 -15.90 15.29
C SER A 52 -1.91 -14.48 14.82
N SER A 53 -0.92 -13.81 15.43
CA SER A 53 -0.48 -12.47 15.01
C SER A 53 0.11 -12.47 13.62
N VAL A 54 0.98 -13.44 13.29
CA VAL A 54 1.60 -13.57 11.96
C VAL A 54 0.55 -13.81 10.88
N ALA A 55 -0.40 -14.72 11.12
CA ALA A 55 -1.48 -15.01 10.18
C ALA A 55 -2.36 -13.77 9.93
N LYS A 56 -2.75 -13.05 10.99
CA LYS A 56 -3.55 -11.82 10.87
C LYS A 56 -2.78 -10.69 10.19
N ALA A 57 -1.51 -10.51 10.53
CA ALA A 57 -0.65 -9.50 9.90
C ALA A 57 -0.47 -9.75 8.40
N ALA A 58 -0.26 -11.01 8.00
CA ALA A 58 -0.15 -11.40 6.59
C ALA A 58 -1.44 -11.17 5.80
N LEU A 59 -2.61 -11.53 6.38
CA LEU A 59 -3.91 -11.31 5.75
C LEU A 59 -4.25 -9.82 5.59
N LEU A 60 -3.82 -8.98 6.53
CA LEU A 60 -4.06 -7.54 6.51
C LEU A 60 -2.95 -6.76 5.80
N GLY A 61 -1.85 -7.41 5.40
CA GLY A 61 -0.68 -6.76 4.81
C GLY A 61 0.01 -5.76 5.76
N LEU A 62 -0.14 -5.94 7.07
CA LEU A 62 0.40 -5.05 8.09
C LEU A 62 1.73 -5.59 8.63
N PRO A 63 2.74 -4.74 8.88
CA PRO A 63 3.94 -5.17 9.59
C PRO A 63 3.59 -5.57 11.03
N LEU A 64 4.29 -6.57 11.55
CA LEU A 64 4.19 -6.92 12.96
C LEU A 64 4.78 -5.79 13.80
N PRO A 65 4.08 -5.32 14.86
CA PRO A 65 4.68 -4.41 15.81
C PRO A 65 5.85 -5.12 16.51
N LEU A 66 7.01 -4.47 16.53
CA LEU A 66 8.19 -4.89 17.30
C LEU A 66 7.94 -4.74 18.80
#